data_AF-A0A8J7KPA8-F1
#
_entry.id   AF-A0A8J7KPA8-F1
#
_cell.length_a   1.000
_cell.length_b   1.000
_cell.length_c   1.000
_cell.angle_alpha   90.00
_cell.angle_beta   90.00
_cell.angle_gamma   90.00
#
_symmetry.space_group_name_H-M   'P 1'
#
loop_
_entity.id
_entity.type
_entity.pdbx_description
1 polymer ?
#
loop_
_entity_poly.entity_id
_entity_poly.type
_entity_poly.pdbx_seq_one_letter_code
_entity_poly.pdbx_strand_id
1 'polypeptide(L)' 'MIRVRAELGDGRTVIEVDGHEQHAADGVVCAAVSAITQTALLGLLAVADTHPDLVTVDITHLEQP' A
#
# COMPACT_ATOMS: atom_id res chain seq x y z
N MET A 1 8.11 -15.31 -0.08
CA MET A 1 8.72 -14.44 0.95
C MET A 1 8.26 -13.02 0.69
N ILE A 2 7.64 -12.38 1.68
CA ILE A 2 7.21 -10.98 1.55
C ILE A 2 8.44 -10.08 1.64
N ARG A 3 8.55 -9.11 0.75
CA ARG A 3 9.61 -8.11 0.76
C ARG A 3 9.00 -6.71 0.87
N VAL A 4 9.48 -5.94 1.84
CA VAL A 4 9.10 -4.53 2.01
C VAL A 4 10.34 -3.68 1.77
N ARG A 5 10.24 -2.70 0.86
CA ARG A 5 11.26 -1.66 0.65
C ARG A 5 10.66 -0.30 0.99
N ALA A 6 11.42 0.56 1.66
CA ALA A 6 10.98 1.89 2.04
C ALA A 6 12.06 2.94 1.77
N GLU A 7 11.65 4.06 1.19
CA GLU A 7 12.48 5.25 1.00
C GLU A 7 11.81 6.43 1.70
N LEU A 8 12.54 7.11 2.60
CA LEU A 8 12.04 8.21 3.42
C LEU A 8 12.99 9.41 3.28
N GLY A 9 12.50 10.55 2.79
CA GLY A 9 13.29 11.78 2.67
C GLY A 9 12.58 12.86 1.86
N ASP A 10 12.96 14.13 2.05
CA ASP A 10 12.50 15.29 1.27
C ASP A 10 10.98 15.38 1.04
N GLY A 11 10.18 15.06 2.06
CA GLY A 11 8.71 15.07 1.96
C GLY A 11 8.12 13.95 1.10
N ARG A 12 8.96 13.02 0.63
CA ARG A 12 8.58 11.84 -0.15
C ARG A 12 8.69 10.59 0.71
N THR A 13 7.64 9.78 0.64
CA THR A 13 7.59 8.44 1.24
C THR A 13 7.25 7.46 0.13
N VAL A 14 8.09 6.44 -0.07
CA VAL A 14 7.81 5.32 -0.97
C VAL A 14 7.80 4.04 -0.14
N ILE A 15 6.74 3.24 -0.27
CA ILE A 15 6.62 1.92 0.34
C ILE A 15 6.25 0.94 -0.77
N GLU A 16 7.11 -0.04 -1.01
CA GLU A 16 6.89 -1.11 -1.99
C GLU A 16 6.79 -2.45 -1.26
N VAL A 17 5.73 -3.21 -1.54
CA VAL A 17 5.43 -4.49 -0.87
C VAL A 17 5.21 -5.57 -1.93
N ASP A 18 6.13 -6.52 -2.01
CA ASP A 18 6.10 -7.63 -2.98
C ASP A 18 5.84 -8.98 -2.31
N GLY A 19 5.23 -9.91 -3.06
CA GLY A 19 5.16 -11.33 -2.68
C GLY A 19 4.20 -11.65 -1.53
N HIS A 20 3.20 -10.79 -1.31
CA HIS A 20 2.18 -10.94 -0.26
C HIS A 20 0.87 -11.58 -0.76
N GLU A 21 0.84 -12.09 -2.00
CA GLU A 21 -0.37 -12.65 -2.64
C GLU A 21 -0.44 -14.19 -2.63
N GLN A 22 0.56 -14.89 -2.10
CA GLN A 22 0.57 -16.35 -2.09
C GLN A 22 1.28 -16.81 -0.83
N HIS A 23 0.63 -17.67 -0.02
CA HIS A 23 1.21 -18.83 0.66
C HIS A 23 0.09 -19.53 1.47
N ALA A 24 -0.28 -20.75 1.07
CA ALA A 24 -1.27 -21.57 1.77
C ALA A 24 -0.80 -22.03 3.16
N ALA A 25 0.51 -21.97 3.43
CA ALA A 25 1.10 -22.38 4.71
C ALA A 25 1.13 -21.26 5.76
N ASP A 26 1.19 -19.98 5.35
CA ASP A 26 1.37 -18.80 6.22
C ASP A 26 0.38 -17.66 5.89
N GLY A 27 -0.86 -18.02 5.56
CA GLY A 27 -1.88 -17.08 5.08
C GLY A 27 -2.16 -15.90 6.02
N VAL A 28 -1.92 -16.05 7.34
CA VAL A 28 -2.09 -14.99 8.35
C VAL A 28 -1.15 -13.82 8.11
N VAL A 29 0.11 -14.07 7.75
CA VAL A 29 1.10 -13.01 7.54
C VAL A 29 0.78 -12.25 6.24
N CYS A 30 0.42 -12.96 5.18
CA CYS A 30 -0.01 -12.35 3.92
C CYS A 30 -1.25 -11.46 4.12
N ALA A 31 -2.24 -11.95 4.87
CA ALA A 31 -3.45 -11.19 5.19
C ALA A 31 -3.15 -9.94 6.02
N ALA A 32 -2.26 -10.06 7.02
CA ALA A 32 -1.86 -8.92 7.84
C ALA A 32 -1.16 -7.83 7.02
N VAL A 33 -0.21 -8.21 6.17
CA VAL A 33 0.50 -7.26 5.29
C VAL A 33 -0.48 -6.62 4.30
N SER A 34 -1.37 -7.40 3.69
CA SER A 34 -2.41 -6.87 2.79
C SER A 34 -3.31 -5.87 3.50
N ALA A 35 -3.78 -6.20 4.71
CA ALA A 35 -4.65 -5.34 5.51
C ALA A 35 -3.98 -4.01 5.86
N ILE A 36 -2.70 -4.03 6.25
CA ILE A 36 -1.95 -2.80 6.59
C ILE A 36 -1.79 -1.92 5.35
N THR A 37 -1.37 -2.49 4.21
CA THR A 37 -1.19 -1.74 2.96
C THR A 37 -2.50 -1.12 2.49
N GLN A 38 -3.59 -1.89 2.52
CA GLN A 38 -4.92 -1.39 2.15
C GLN A 38 -5.43 -0.32 3.14
N THR A 39 -5.19 -0.50 4.43
CA THR A 39 -5.58 0.51 5.45
C THR A 39 -4.85 1.82 5.24
N ALA A 40 -3.56 1.79 4.90
CA ALA A 40 -2.81 3.00 4.58
C ALA A 40 -3.41 3.75 3.38
N LEU A 41 -3.74 3.02 2.30
CA LEU A 41 -4.40 3.61 1.13
C LEU A 41 -5.78 4.18 1.48
N LEU A 42 -6.61 3.45 2.24
CA LEU A 42 -7.93 3.93 2.68
C LEU A 42 -7.83 5.20 3.53
N GLY A 43 -6.83 5.29 4.42
CA GLY A 43 -6.58 6.48 5.21
C GLY A 43 -6.25 7.70 4.35
N LEU A 44 -5.40 7.52 3.32
CA LEU A 44 -5.07 8.59 2.37
C LEU A 44 -6.28 9.01 1.53
N LEU A 45 -7.08 8.05 1.05
CA LEU A 45 -8.32 8.32 0.32
C LEU A 45 -9.31 9.12 1.17
N ALA A 46 -9.48 8.78 2.45
CA ALA A 46 -10.37 9.51 3.35
C ALA A 46 -9.90 10.97 3.59
N VAL A 47 -8.59 11.19 3.67
CA VAL A 47 -8.03 12.55 3.80
C VAL A 47 -8.26 13.36 2.52
N ALA A 48 -8.06 12.75 1.35
CA ALA A 48 -8.32 13.37 0.05
C ALA A 48 -9.79 13.76 -0.14
N ASP A 49 -10.71 12.90 0.28
CA ASP A 49 -12.16 13.17 0.24
C ASP A 49 -12.53 14.39 1.10
N THR A 50 -11.88 14.55 2.27
CA THR A 50 -12.13 15.67 3.18
C THR A 50 -11.42 16.97 2.75
N HIS A 51 -10.30 16.87 2.02
CA HIS A 51 -9.46 18.01 1.63
C HIS A 51 -9.07 17.97 0.14
N PRO A 52 -10.05 18.00 -0.79
CA PRO A 52 -9.79 17.80 -2.22
C PRO A 52 -8.93 18.89 -2.86
N ASP A 53 -8.86 20.09 -2.27
CA ASP A 53 -8.02 21.19 -2.75
C ASP A 53 -6.54 21.02 -2.36
N LEU A 54 -6.22 20.09 -1.46
CA LEU A 54 -4.90 19.93 -0.87
C LEU A 54 -4.28 18.55 -1.13
N VAL A 55 -5.10 17.51 -1.30
CA VAL A 55 -4.64 16.12 -1.38
C VAL A 55 -5.32 15.40 -2.53
N THR A 56 -4.50 14.82 -3.40
CA THR A 56 -4.93 13.97 -4.53
C THR A 56 -4.35 12.57 -4.36
N VAL A 57 -5.12 11.55 -4.74
CA VAL A 57 -4.68 10.15 -4.77
C VAL A 57 -4.90 9.59 -6.18
N ASP A 58 -3.80 9.23 -6.83
CA ASP A 58 -3.80 8.55 -8.13
C ASP A 58 -3.58 7.04 -7.92
N ILE A 59 -4.48 6.22 -8.47
CA ILE A 59 -4.39 4.75 -8.39
C ILE A 59 -4.02 4.19 -9.76
N THR A 60 -2.83 3.58 -9.85
CA THR A 60 -2.39 2.86 -11.05
C THR A 60 -2.54 1.37 -10.83
N HIS A 61 -3.34 0.71 -11.68
CA HIS A 61 -3.42 -0.74 -11.72
C HIS A 61 -2.34 -1.28 -12.65
N LEU A 62 -1.41 -2.07 -12.10
CA LEU A 62 -0.43 -2.79 -12.90
C LEU A 62 -1.06 -4.12 -13.33
N GLU A 63 -1.22 -4.33 -14.63
CA GLU A 63 -1.62 -5.64 -15.16
C GLU A 63 -0.46 -6.63 -14.94
N GLN A 64 -0.76 -7.82 -14.41
CA GLN A 64 0.23 -8.90 -14.35
C GLN A 64 0.39 -9.49 -15.76
N PRO A 65 1.62 -9.65 -16.29
CA PRO A 65 1.88 -10.27 -17.58
C PRO A 65 1.52 -11.76 -17.61
#